data_AF-A0A926UJN3-F1
#
_entry.id   AF-A0A926UJN3-F1
#
_cell.length_a   1.000
_cell.length_b   1.000
_cell.length_c   1.000
_cell.angle_alpha   90.00
_cell.angle_beta   90.00
_cell.angle_gamma   90.00
#
_symmetry.space_group_name_H-M   'P 1'
#
loop_
_entity.id
_entity.type
_entity.pdbx_description
1 polymer ?
#
loop_
_entity_poly.entity_id
_entity_poly.type
_entity_poly.pdbx_seq_one_letter_code
_entity_poly.pdbx_strand_id
1 'polypeptide(L)'
;MDNNNWLQQLMILGLGTTSLVADKLKQVSDELVKDGKLHPEQAKEVIDDLVKQLQLEQQQQQQGSWDEQMQRQVRNIMQDLGVARQSEVDELRGRIDRLERQVRDLENKIWR
;
A
#
# COMPACT_ATOMS: atom_id res chain seq x y z
N MET A 1 30.70 19.65 -12.11
CA MET A 1 29.37 19.78 -11.47
C MET A 1 28.47 18.81 -12.20
N ASP A 2 28.38 17.59 -11.66
CA ASP A 2 27.92 16.42 -12.39
C ASP A 2 26.40 16.33 -12.42
N ASN A 3 25.83 16.57 -13.60
CA ASN A 3 24.40 16.46 -13.91
C ASN A 3 23.91 14.99 -14.00
N ASN A 4 24.62 14.02 -13.41
CA ASN A 4 24.30 12.59 -13.56
C ASN A 4 23.52 12.00 -12.37
N ASN A 5 23.24 12.80 -11.34
CA ASN A 5 22.58 12.33 -10.12
C ASN A 5 21.05 12.18 -10.23
N TRP A 6 20.41 12.84 -11.19
CA TRP A 6 18.94 12.84 -11.27
C TRP A 6 18.38 11.52 -11.83
N LEU A 7 19.11 10.86 -12.74
CA LEU A 7 18.77 9.52 -13.24
C LEU A 7 19.04 8.45 -12.19
N GLN A 8 20.12 8.58 -11.41
CA GLN A 8 20.37 7.71 -10.26
C GLN A 8 19.29 7.90 -9.19
N GLN A 9 18.87 9.13 -8.91
CA GLN A 9 17.76 9.42 -8.01
C GLN A 9 16.44 8.85 -8.52
N LEU A 10 16.14 8.92 -9.82
CA LEU A 10 14.95 8.28 -10.40
C LEU A 10 15.00 6.75 -10.35
N MET A 11 16.19 6.15 -10.51
CA MET A 11 16.38 4.71 -10.40
C MET A 11 16.25 4.21 -8.95
N ILE A 12 16.74 5.00 -7.99
CA ILE A 12 16.55 4.82 -6.52
C ILE A 12 15.08 4.98 -6.12
N LEU A 13 14.35 5.87 -6.78
CA LEU A 13 12.94 6.12 -6.49
C LEU A 13 11.99 5.09 -7.14
N GLY A 14 12.46 4.30 -8.10
CA GLY A 14 11.60 3.41 -8.90
C GLY A 14 11.59 1.93 -8.48
N LEU A 15 12.64 1.40 -7.85
CA LEU A 15 12.80 -0.05 -7.66
C LEU A 15 13.53 -0.41 -6.35
N GLY A 16 12.82 -0.49 -5.21
CA GLY A 16 13.23 -1.30 -4.04
C GLY A 16 14.71 -1.26 -3.62
N THR A 17 15.36 -0.09 -3.61
CA THR A 17 16.83 0.03 -3.57
C THR A 17 17.48 0.00 -2.19
N THR A 18 16.83 -0.54 -1.15
CA THR A 18 17.48 -0.63 0.17
C THR A 18 18.71 -1.54 0.20
N SER A 19 18.79 -2.55 -0.67
CA SER A 19 20.02 -3.36 -0.80
C SER A 19 21.19 -2.54 -1.34
N LEU A 20 20.96 -1.70 -2.34
CA LEU A 20 21.99 -0.84 -2.92
C LEU A 20 22.46 0.26 -1.95
N VAL A 21 21.54 0.79 -1.13
CA VAL A 21 21.89 1.74 -0.07
C VAL A 21 22.70 1.05 1.04
N ALA A 22 22.32 -0.16 1.43
CA ALA A 22 23.06 -0.99 2.38
C ALA A 22 24.48 -1.29 1.88
N ASP A 23 24.61 -1.68 0.61
CA ASP A 23 25.90 -1.95 -0.03
C ASP A 23 26.78 -0.69 -0.10
N LYS A 24 26.17 0.47 -0.38
CA LYS A 24 26.90 1.74 -0.42
C LYS A 24 27.36 2.19 0.97
N LEU A 25 26.54 2.01 2.00
CA LEU A 25 26.91 2.29 3.39
C LEU A 25 28.07 1.39 3.84
N LYS A 26 28.00 0.10 3.50
CA LYS A 26 29.06 -0.86 3.77
C LYS A 26 30.38 -0.48 3.10
N GLN A 27 30.33 -0.04 1.85
CA GLN A 27 31.52 0.41 1.12
C GLN A 27 32.18 1.64 1.77
N VAL A 28 31.39 2.64 2.16
CA VAL A 28 31.90 3.87 2.79
C VAL A 28 32.49 3.57 4.17
N SER A 29 31.84 2.69 4.94
CA SER A 29 32.38 2.20 6.21
C SER A 29 33.72 1.49 6.03
N ASP A 30 33.83 0.57 5.07
CA ASP A 30 35.07 -0.17 4.83
C ASP A 30 36.22 0.77 4.42
N GLU A 31 35.93 1.86 3.71
CA GLU A 31 36.90 2.91 3.41
C GLU A 31 37.33 3.68 4.68
N LEU A 32 36.40 4.03 5.57
CA LEU A 32 36.71 4.72 6.83
C LEU A 32 37.50 3.85 7.82
N VAL A 33 37.26 2.54 7.81
CA VAL A 33 38.03 1.55 8.58
C VAL A 33 39.44 1.39 8.00
N LYS A 34 39.58 1.34 6.67
CA LYS A 34 40.89 1.30 5.99
C LYS A 34 41.71 2.57 6.23
N ASP A 35 41.06 3.73 6.29
CA ASP A 35 41.66 5.01 6.64
C ASP A 35 42.06 5.13 8.13
N GLY A 36 41.72 4.13 8.96
CA GLY A 36 42.00 4.12 10.40
C GLY A 36 41.16 5.11 11.20
N LYS A 37 40.13 5.72 10.59
CA LYS A 37 39.23 6.70 11.22
C LYS A 37 38.08 6.03 11.98
N LEU A 38 37.83 4.75 11.75
CA LEU A 38 36.77 3.99 12.39
C LEU A 38 37.25 2.58 12.77
N HIS A 39 36.79 2.08 13.91
CA HIS A 39 37.07 0.70 14.32
C HIS A 39 36.18 -0.29 13.53
N PRO A 40 36.73 -1.42 13.06
CA PRO A 40 35.99 -2.41 12.26
C PRO A 40 34.74 -2.97 12.95
N GLU A 41 34.81 -3.23 14.26
CA GLU A 41 33.66 -3.74 15.02
C GLU A 41 32.51 -2.73 15.05
N GLN A 42 32.81 -1.47 15.34
CA GLN A 42 31.79 -0.41 15.45
C GLN A 42 31.14 -0.10 14.10
N ALA A 43 31.92 -0.15 13.02
CA ALA A 43 31.41 0.11 11.67
C ALA A 43 30.35 -0.92 11.24
N LYS A 44 30.60 -2.20 11.54
CA LYS A 44 29.68 -3.29 11.22
C LYS A 44 28.37 -3.19 12.01
N GLU A 45 28.47 -2.93 13.31
CA GLU A 45 27.30 -2.84 14.19
C GLU A 45 26.35 -1.71 13.76
N VAL A 46 26.91 -0.53 13.46
CA VAL A 46 26.14 0.63 12.99
C VAL A 46 25.44 0.35 11.64
N ILE A 47 26.12 -0.34 10.71
CA ILE A 47 25.51 -0.67 9.41
C ILE A 47 24.41 -1.72 9.57
N ASP A 48 24.66 -2.77 10.35
CA ASP A 48 23.69 -3.85 10.53
C ASP A 48 22.38 -3.32 11.16
N ASP A 49 22.49 -2.37 12.10
CA ASP A 49 21.32 -1.74 12.73
C ASP A 49 20.55 -0.86 11.73
N LEU A 50 21.26 -0.04 10.93
CA LEU A 50 20.64 0.78 9.89
C LEU A 50 19.92 -0.08 8.84
N VAL A 51 20.55 -1.18 8.40
CA VAL A 51 19.97 -2.08 7.42
C VAL A 51 18.74 -2.78 7.99
N LYS A 52 18.78 -3.26 9.23
CA LYS A 52 17.60 -3.85 9.90
C LYS A 52 16.45 -2.86 10.01
N GLN A 53 16.73 -1.62 10.40
CA GLN A 53 15.70 -0.60 10.53
C GLN A 53 15.03 -0.29 9.18
N LEU A 54 15.82 -0.14 8.11
CA LEU A 54 15.32 0.07 6.75
C LEU A 54 14.48 -1.10 6.23
N GLN A 55 14.83 -2.33 6.61
CA GLN A 55 14.06 -3.53 6.27
C GLN A 55 12.71 -3.56 7.03
N LEU A 56 12.72 -3.21 8.32
CA LEU A 56 11.50 -3.16 9.15
C LEU A 56 10.52 -2.08 8.69
N GLU A 57 11.01 -0.89 8.32
CA GLU A 57 10.17 0.20 7.81
C GLU A 57 9.52 -0.17 6.47
N GLN A 58 10.26 -0.84 5.58
CA GLN A 58 9.70 -1.36 4.33
C GLN A 58 8.64 -2.42 4.57
N GLN A 59 8.88 -3.36 5.50
CA GLN A 59 7.93 -4.43 5.75
C GLN A 59 6.61 -3.88 6.29
N GLN A 60 6.66 -2.83 7.11
CA GLN A 60 5.48 -2.11 7.59
C GLN A 60 4.75 -1.35 6.47
N GLN A 61 5.48 -0.65 5.59
CA GLN A 61 4.88 0.04 4.44
C GLN A 61 4.28 -0.92 3.41
N GLN A 62 4.94 -2.05 3.18
CA GLN A 62 4.43 -3.09 2.30
C GLN A 62 3.12 -3.65 2.87
N GLN A 63 3.06 -4.07 4.13
CA GLN A 63 1.81 -4.58 4.72
C GLN A 63 0.64 -3.60 4.61
N GLY A 64 0.84 -2.31 4.94
CA GLY A 64 -0.24 -1.32 4.88
C GLY A 64 -0.74 -1.05 3.45
N SER A 65 0.16 -0.98 2.47
CA SER A 65 -0.22 -0.74 1.07
C SER A 65 -0.81 -1.98 0.37
N TRP A 66 -0.35 -3.17 0.75
CA TRP A 66 -0.80 -4.43 0.18
C TRP A 66 -2.25 -4.71 0.56
N ASP A 67 -2.64 -4.52 1.82
CA ASP A 67 -4.02 -4.75 2.28
C ASP A 67 -5.03 -3.83 1.57
N GLU A 68 -4.69 -2.55 1.38
CA GLU A 68 -5.56 -1.62 0.66
C GLU A 68 -5.67 -1.94 -0.83
N GLN A 69 -4.54 -2.29 -1.48
CA GLN A 69 -4.57 -2.70 -2.88
C GLN A 69 -5.33 -4.02 -3.07
N MET A 70 -5.15 -4.97 -2.18
CA MET A 70 -5.85 -6.26 -2.18
C MET A 70 -7.36 -6.05 -1.99
N GLN A 71 -7.78 -5.25 -1.01
CA GLN A 71 -9.20 -4.93 -0.81
C GLN A 71 -9.82 -4.22 -2.02
N ARG A 72 -9.08 -3.32 -2.68
CA ARG A 72 -9.55 -2.66 -3.91
C ARG A 72 -9.71 -3.66 -5.05
N GLN A 73 -8.72 -4.54 -5.27
CA GLN A 73 -8.80 -5.58 -6.30
C GLN A 73 -9.94 -6.55 -6.04
N VAL A 74 -10.10 -7.03 -4.81
CA VAL A 74 -11.20 -7.92 -4.43
C VAL A 74 -12.56 -7.25 -4.65
N ARG A 75 -12.71 -5.97 -4.28
CA ARG A 75 -13.95 -5.21 -4.57
C ARG A 75 -14.23 -5.09 -6.07
N ASN A 76 -13.21 -4.91 -6.90
CA ASN A 76 -13.38 -4.82 -8.35
C ASN A 76 -13.77 -6.17 -8.94
N ILE A 77 -13.13 -7.26 -8.51
CA ILE A 77 -13.47 -8.62 -8.95
C ILE A 77 -14.89 -8.99 -8.53
N MET A 78 -15.32 -8.64 -7.33
CA MET A 78 -16.71 -8.88 -6.89
C MET A 78 -17.73 -8.13 -7.77
N GLN A 79 -17.39 -6.92 -8.24
CA GLN A 79 -18.23 -6.17 -9.18
C GLN A 79 -18.27 -6.84 -10.55
N ASP A 80 -17.13 -7.30 -11.04
CA ASP A 80 -17.02 -7.99 -12.34
C ASP A 80 -17.73 -9.36 -12.32
N LEU A 81 -17.75 -10.04 -11.17
CA LEU A 81 -18.50 -11.29 -10.95
C LEU A 81 -20.01 -11.08 -10.76
N GLY A 82 -20.48 -9.83 -10.78
CA GLY A 82 -21.91 -9.50 -10.65
C GLY A 82 -22.46 -9.73 -9.23
N VAL A 83 -21.61 -9.77 -8.21
CA VAL A 83 -22.05 -9.81 -6.81
C VAL A 83 -22.67 -8.45 -6.50
N ALA A 84 -24.00 -8.42 -6.39
CA ALA A 84 -24.74 -7.21 -6.06
C ALA A 84 -24.19 -6.60 -4.77
N ARG A 85 -23.87 -5.29 -4.81
CA ARG A 85 -23.39 -4.60 -3.61
C ARG A 85 -24.52 -4.55 -2.59
N GLN A 86 -24.20 -4.67 -1.30
CA GLN A 86 -25.19 -4.55 -0.23
C GLN A 86 -26.03 -3.27 -0.37
N SER A 87 -25.40 -2.16 -0.80
CA SER A 87 -26.07 -0.89 -1.07
C SER A 87 -27.13 -0.96 -2.17
N GLU A 88 -26.89 -1.74 -3.22
CA GLU A 88 -27.84 -1.91 -4.34
C GLU A 88 -29.03 -2.77 -3.89
N VAL A 89 -28.77 -3.81 -3.08
CA VAL A 89 -29.82 -4.63 -2.46
C VAL A 89 -30.68 -3.79 -1.52
N ASP A 90 -30.07 -2.94 -0.72
CA ASP A 90 -30.79 -2.05 0.21
C ASP A 90 -31.61 -0.98 -0.54
N GLU A 91 -31.10 -0.43 -1.64
CA GLU A 91 -31.85 0.49 -2.50
C GLU A 91 -33.07 -0.20 -3.12
N LEU A 92 -32.88 -1.42 -3.66
CA LEU A 92 -33.96 -2.22 -4.23
C LEU A 92 -35.03 -2.54 -3.18
N ARG A 93 -34.64 -2.90 -1.96
CA ARG A 93 -35.56 -3.12 -0.85
C ARG A 93 -36.38 -1.87 -0.54
N GLY A 94 -35.73 -0.71 -0.47
CA GLY A 94 -36.43 0.56 -0.26
C GLY A 94 -37.40 0.92 -1.40
N ARG A 95 -37.07 0.57 -2.64
CA ARG A 95 -37.97 0.74 -3.80
C ARG A 95 -39.18 -0.19 -3.71
N ILE A 96 -38.97 -1.45 -3.31
CA ILE A 96 -40.05 -2.43 -3.08
C ILE A 96 -41.00 -1.92 -1.99
N ASP A 97 -40.48 -1.50 -0.84
CA ASP A 97 -41.31 -1.00 0.26
C ASP A 97 -42.19 0.20 -0.13
N ARG A 98 -41.70 1.05 -1.05
CA ARG A 98 -42.46 2.19 -1.59
C ARG A 98 -43.55 1.71 -2.56
N LEU A 99 -43.22 0.79 -3.46
CA LEU A 99 -44.19 0.21 -4.39
C LEU A 99 -45.30 -0.54 -3.65
N GLU A 100 -44.97 -1.33 -2.63
CA GLU A 100 -45.97 -2.02 -1.80
C GLU A 100 -46.91 -1.05 -1.08
N ARG A 101 -46.40 0.09 -0.61
CA ARG A 101 -47.24 1.15 -0.03
C ARG A 101 -48.17 1.77 -1.07
N GLN A 102 -47.65 2.07 -2.26
CA GLN A 102 -48.46 2.63 -3.34
C GLN A 102 -49.56 1.67 -3.81
N VAL A 103 -49.26 0.37 -3.91
CA VAL A 103 -50.26 -0.65 -4.26
C VAL A 103 -51.35 -0.70 -3.20
N ARG A 104 -51.00 -0.76 -1.91
CA ARG A 104 -51.99 -0.73 -0.81
C ARG A 104 -52.87 0.52 -0.82
N ASP A 105 -52.28 1.69 -1.08
CA ASP A 105 -53.04 2.94 -1.17
C ASP A 105 -53.99 2.97 -2.37
N LEU A 106 -53.59 2.39 -3.51
CA LEU A 106 -54.44 2.24 -4.69
C LEU A 106 -55.58 1.25 -4.43
N GLU A 107 -55.30 0.09 -3.84
CA GLU A 107 -56.32 -0.87 -3.41
C GLU A 107 -57.33 -0.20 -2.48
N ASN A 108 -56.87 0.51 -1.44
CA ASN A 108 -57.75 1.22 -0.51
C ASN A 108 -58.61 2.31 -1.15
N LYS A 109 -58.18 2.89 -2.28
CA LYS A 109 -58.97 3.86 -3.05
C LYS A 109 -60.00 3.20 -3.96
N ILE A 110 -59.73 2.00 -4.46
CA ILE A 110 -60.64 1.23 -5.33
C ILE A 110 -61.81 0.66 -4.52
N TRP A 111 -61.60 0.35 -3.25
CA TRP A 111 -62.62 -0.21 -2.34
C TRP A 111 -63.47 0.85 -1.61
N ARG A 112 -63.30 2.15 -1.89
CA ARG A 112 -64.17 3.23 -1.42
C ARG A 112 -65.06 3.73 -2.55
#